data_AF-A0A8H7YLN6-F1
#
_entry.id   AF-A0A8H7YLN6-F1
#
_cell.length_a   1.000
_cell.length_b   1.000
_cell.length_c   1.000
_cell.angle_alpha   90.00
_cell.angle_beta   90.00
_cell.angle_gamma   90.00
#
_symmetry.space_group_name_H-M   'P 1'
#
loop_
_entity.id
_entity.type
_entity.pdbx_description
1 polymer ?
#
loop_
_entity_poly.entity_id
_entity_poly.type
_entity_poly.pdbx_seq_one_letter_code
_entity_poly.pdbx_strand_id
1 'polypeptide(L)'
;MLSETDMRILATGRGPCWMSPPFVTPLKKWIEKLANIRFLTWFSPCVFSEAGGYSAIRNFLHGTAIGRAIVNTFWSILGGDVITLGGFDKHPETAKLKPWTHPMFTGTSFSIFNYDTDIFDLIKKGDKISIHIGEVSHLSPGKVHLADDTELDSDAFLAVTGWKHVPPMKFLPEGIDKELGLPHARSKDAPAEDLANQQDLIERADREIFERYPRLKDQPVWNKDYVPLTSQTGINTTDDITPWTPLTPYMLHRFIVPPSERFLKARDVAFVGMVSNFSNILTAHLQGLWVSAYFSGLLANDPAAAIADEKAMQALCYEAVLHNRFGKWRYPTDWGSRAPSFIFDAVPYLDMLLRDMGLEPHRKRGFMTEIWDPYGPEDYRNVNEEWQKKYEKAKSAI
;
A
#
# COMPACT_ATOMS: atom_id res chain seq x y z
N MET A 1 -19.27 -35.58 0.09
CA MET A 1 -18.11 -35.43 -0.82
C MET A 1 -17.33 -34.24 -0.30
N LEU A 2 -16.12 -34.44 0.24
CA LEU A 2 -15.26 -33.32 0.61
C LEU A 2 -14.53 -32.89 -0.66
N SER A 3 -14.88 -31.73 -1.20
CA SER A 3 -14.33 -31.16 -2.43
C SER A 3 -12.79 -31.10 -2.38
N GLU A 4 -12.13 -31.60 -3.42
CA GLU A 4 -10.70 -31.44 -3.66
C GLU A 4 -10.45 -30.10 -4.37
N THR A 5 -9.29 -29.49 -4.13
CA THR A 5 -8.94 -28.18 -4.67
C THR A 5 -7.51 -28.19 -5.20
N ASP A 6 -7.35 -27.91 -6.50
CA ASP A 6 -6.07 -27.63 -7.12
C ASP A 6 -5.80 -26.12 -7.11
N MET A 7 -4.82 -25.70 -6.31
CA MET A 7 -4.39 -24.30 -6.24
C MET A 7 -3.26 -24.06 -7.24
N ARG A 8 -3.49 -23.13 -8.17
CA ARG A 8 -2.50 -22.75 -9.19
C ARG A 8 -1.79 -21.46 -8.83
N ILE A 9 -0.46 -21.49 -8.86
CA ILE A 9 0.42 -20.32 -8.79
C ILE A 9 1.17 -20.22 -10.11
N LEU A 10 1.08 -19.08 -10.80
CA LEU A 10 1.76 -18.87 -12.08
C LEU A 10 3.27 -18.82 -11.86
N ALA A 11 4.06 -19.65 -12.57
CA ALA A 11 5.51 -19.63 -12.49
C ALA A 11 6.07 -18.29 -12.99
N THR A 12 5.45 -17.75 -14.04
CA THR A 12 5.69 -16.40 -14.59
C THR A 12 4.97 -15.27 -13.82
N GLY A 13 4.35 -15.57 -12.68
CA GLY A 13 3.56 -14.61 -11.90
C GLY A 13 4.35 -13.80 -10.87
N ARG A 14 3.63 -13.15 -9.94
CA ARG A 14 4.21 -12.44 -8.79
C ARG A 14 4.55 -13.34 -7.60
N GLY A 15 4.15 -14.60 -7.67
CA GLY A 15 4.35 -15.59 -6.62
C GLY A 15 3.36 -15.47 -5.46
N PRO A 16 3.52 -16.32 -4.44
CA PRO A 16 2.71 -16.29 -3.23
C PRO A 16 2.86 -14.96 -2.47
N CYS A 17 1.77 -14.51 -1.85
CA CYS A 17 1.81 -13.41 -0.90
C CYS A 17 2.44 -13.84 0.43
N TRP A 18 2.85 -12.87 1.25
CA TRP A 18 3.27 -13.16 2.62
C TRP A 18 2.06 -13.60 3.45
N MET A 19 2.22 -14.72 4.17
CA MET A 19 1.21 -15.22 5.10
C MET A 19 1.84 -15.44 6.47
N SER A 20 1.14 -15.05 7.53
CA SER A 20 1.62 -15.27 8.90
C SER A 20 0.53 -15.80 9.83
N PRO A 21 0.91 -16.45 10.95
CA PRO A 21 0.01 -16.58 12.09
C PRO A 21 -0.44 -15.20 12.59
N PRO A 22 -1.63 -15.09 13.21
CA PRO A 22 -2.14 -13.83 13.75
C PRO A 22 -1.28 -13.30 14.92
N PHE A 23 -0.67 -14.21 15.68
CA PHE A 23 0.21 -13.89 16.80
C PHE A 23 1.64 -14.26 16.47
N VAL A 24 2.53 -13.28 16.53
CA VAL A 24 3.96 -13.42 16.20
C VAL A 24 4.84 -12.96 17.37
N THR A 25 6.14 -13.21 17.26
CA THR A 25 7.18 -12.99 18.29
C THR A 25 7.00 -13.86 19.55
N PRO A 26 8.05 -14.03 20.38
CA PRO A 26 7.92 -14.74 21.66
C PRO A 26 6.85 -14.16 22.60
N LEU A 27 6.51 -12.87 22.45
CA LEU A 27 5.51 -12.18 23.26
C LEU A 27 4.06 -12.35 22.74
N LYS A 28 3.84 -13.15 21.68
CA LYS A 28 2.52 -13.40 21.06
C LYS A 28 1.73 -12.11 20.83
N LYS A 29 2.35 -11.15 20.14
CA LYS A 29 1.70 -9.89 19.76
C LYS A 29 1.00 -10.07 18.40
N TRP A 30 -0.13 -9.38 18.21
CA TRP A 30 -0.77 -9.28 16.89
C TRP A 30 0.18 -8.64 15.89
N ILE A 31 0.33 -9.24 14.72
CA ILE A 31 1.29 -8.76 13.71
C ILE A 31 0.94 -7.35 13.24
N GLU A 32 -0.35 -7.05 13.11
CA GLU A 32 -0.86 -5.73 12.71
C GLU A 32 -0.52 -4.68 13.78
N LYS A 33 -0.54 -5.06 15.06
CA LYS A 33 -0.10 -4.16 16.14
C LYS A 33 1.38 -3.82 16.03
N LEU A 34 2.23 -4.76 15.62
CA LEU A 34 3.66 -4.49 15.44
C LEU A 34 3.92 -3.46 14.34
N ALA A 35 3.21 -3.55 13.21
CA ALA A 35 3.31 -2.56 12.14
C ALA A 35 2.95 -1.13 12.61
N ASN A 36 2.12 -1.05 13.66
CA ASN A 36 1.69 0.20 14.28
C ASN A 36 2.53 0.61 15.50
N ILE A 37 3.66 -0.04 15.82
CA ILE A 37 4.55 0.45 16.88
C ILE A 37 5.48 1.51 16.29
N ARG A 38 5.48 2.72 16.86
CA ARG A 38 6.25 3.87 16.35
C ARG A 38 7.73 3.53 16.16
N PHE A 39 8.37 2.85 17.11
CA PHE A 39 9.74 2.35 16.99
C PHE A 39 9.96 1.51 15.72
N LEU A 40 9.05 0.57 15.44
CA LEU A 40 9.17 -0.34 14.29
C LEU A 40 8.98 0.39 12.96
N THR A 41 8.22 1.49 12.94
CA THR A 41 8.07 2.32 11.73
C THR A 41 9.40 2.89 11.25
N TRP A 42 10.37 3.14 12.14
CA TRP A 42 11.65 3.77 11.80
C TRP A 42 12.49 2.91 10.85
N PHE A 43 12.27 1.59 10.84
CA PHE A 43 12.93 0.65 9.96
C PHE A 43 12.34 0.63 8.54
N SER A 44 11.21 1.32 8.30
CA SER A 44 10.67 1.58 6.97
C SER A 44 11.12 2.94 6.43
N PRO A 45 11.63 3.01 5.18
CA PRO A 45 11.69 4.26 4.43
C PRO A 45 10.31 4.94 4.42
N CYS A 46 10.22 6.26 4.58
CA CYS A 46 8.92 6.95 4.57
C CYS A 46 9.08 8.44 4.26
N VAL A 47 8.67 8.88 3.06
CA VAL A 47 8.86 10.28 2.60
C VAL A 47 7.97 11.31 3.29
N PHE A 48 6.98 10.87 4.08
CA PHE A 48 6.00 11.71 4.78
C PHE A 48 6.03 11.49 6.30
N SER A 49 7.21 11.23 6.87
CA SER A 49 7.36 10.88 8.29
C SER A 49 7.71 12.03 9.21
N GLU A 50 7.90 13.24 8.66
CA GLU A 50 8.29 14.42 9.40
C GLU A 50 7.26 14.81 10.47
N ALA A 51 5.96 14.61 10.19
CA ALA A 51 4.85 14.97 11.09
C ALA A 51 4.94 14.30 12.48
N GLY A 52 5.55 13.11 12.56
CA GLY A 52 5.73 12.36 13.79
C GLY A 52 6.91 12.83 14.66
N GLY A 53 7.84 13.63 14.13
CA GLY A 53 8.94 14.23 14.91
C GLY A 53 10.19 13.34 15.08
N TYR A 54 10.35 12.27 14.31
CA TYR A 54 11.47 11.31 14.43
C TYR A 54 12.36 11.24 13.17
N SER A 55 12.50 12.34 12.45
CA SER A 55 13.28 12.38 11.20
C SER A 55 14.76 12.06 11.41
N ALA A 56 15.37 12.50 12.53
CA ALA A 56 16.80 12.28 12.79
C ALA A 56 17.17 10.79 12.86
N ILE A 57 16.37 9.97 13.55
CA ILE A 57 16.63 8.53 13.65
C ILE A 57 16.41 7.83 12.30
N ARG A 58 15.39 8.22 11.55
CA ARG A 58 15.15 7.68 10.21
C ARG A 58 16.27 8.07 9.24
N ASN A 59 16.75 9.31 9.30
CA ASN A 59 17.90 9.77 8.51
C ASN A 59 19.17 8.98 8.83
N PHE A 60 19.42 8.68 10.11
CA PHE A 60 20.53 7.80 10.49
C PHE A 60 20.35 6.38 9.92
N LEU A 61 19.19 5.76 10.16
CA LEU A 61 18.90 4.37 9.77
C LEU A 61 18.95 4.16 8.26
N HIS A 62 18.50 5.12 7.45
CA HIS A 62 18.44 4.93 6.00
C HIS A 62 19.55 5.67 5.24
N GLY A 63 20.03 6.80 5.76
CA GLY A 63 21.04 7.63 5.12
C GLY A 63 22.48 7.10 5.30
N THR A 64 22.78 6.41 6.41
CA THR A 64 24.14 5.91 6.68
C THR A 64 24.31 4.44 6.28
N ALA A 65 25.55 4.02 5.95
CA ALA A 65 25.83 2.62 5.64
C ALA A 65 25.58 1.68 6.84
N ILE A 66 25.96 2.11 8.05
CA ILE A 66 25.73 1.36 9.29
C ILE A 66 24.24 1.23 9.57
N GLY A 67 23.49 2.33 9.47
CA GLY A 67 22.04 2.32 9.62
C GLY A 67 21.38 1.34 8.64
N ARG A 68 21.78 1.38 7.35
CA ARG A 68 21.22 0.47 6.35
C ARG A 68 21.54 -1.00 6.63
N ALA A 69 22.71 -1.30 7.19
CA ALA A 69 23.03 -2.65 7.63
C ALA A 69 22.10 -3.13 8.76
N ILE A 70 21.79 -2.25 9.72
CA ILE A 70 20.82 -2.52 10.80
C ILE A 70 19.42 -2.76 10.20
N VAL A 71 18.96 -1.89 9.30
CA VAL A 71 17.65 -2.02 8.64
C VAL A 71 17.55 -3.32 7.85
N ASN A 72 18.55 -3.64 7.03
CA ASN A 72 18.57 -4.89 6.25
C ASN A 72 18.48 -6.11 7.16
N THR A 73 19.25 -6.11 8.26
CA THR A 73 19.25 -7.20 9.24
C THR A 73 17.87 -7.34 9.89
N PHE A 74 17.25 -6.23 10.30
CA PHE A 74 15.89 -6.23 10.85
C PHE A 74 14.89 -6.91 9.90
N TRP A 75 14.88 -6.53 8.62
CA TRP A 75 13.94 -7.10 7.65
C TRP A 75 14.22 -8.58 7.33
N SER A 76 15.49 -8.99 7.31
CA SER A 76 15.84 -10.41 7.15
C SER A 76 15.40 -11.26 8.35
N ILE A 77 15.58 -10.77 9.58
CA ILE A 77 15.10 -11.44 10.79
C ILE A 77 13.57 -11.53 10.76
N LEU A 78 12.88 -10.41 10.50
CA LEU A 78 11.41 -10.38 10.42
C LEU A 78 10.87 -11.41 9.42
N GLY A 79 11.44 -11.46 8.21
CA GLY A 79 11.03 -12.42 7.18
C GLY A 79 11.31 -13.86 7.58
N GLY A 80 12.50 -14.13 8.13
CA GLY A 80 12.89 -15.46 8.62
C GLY A 80 12.00 -15.97 9.75
N ASP A 81 11.64 -15.09 10.69
CA ASP A 81 10.72 -15.42 11.78
C ASP A 81 9.33 -15.80 11.25
N VAL A 82 8.79 -15.05 10.29
CA VAL A 82 7.49 -15.38 9.67
C VAL A 82 7.54 -16.72 8.94
N ILE A 83 8.60 -16.99 8.17
CA ILE A 83 8.78 -18.27 7.46
C ILE A 83 8.86 -19.44 8.46
N THR A 84 9.63 -19.26 9.54
CA THR A 84 9.84 -20.30 10.55
C THR A 84 8.58 -20.56 11.35
N LEU A 85 7.90 -19.51 11.83
CA LEU A 85 6.66 -19.59 12.59
C LEU A 85 5.51 -20.16 11.75
N GLY A 86 5.41 -19.74 10.48
CA GLY A 86 4.45 -20.29 9.53
C GLY A 86 4.74 -21.74 9.15
N GLY A 87 5.95 -22.24 9.40
CA GLY A 87 6.31 -23.63 9.13
C GLY A 87 6.35 -23.97 7.63
N PHE A 88 6.62 -22.99 6.77
CA PHE A 88 6.63 -23.19 5.31
C PHE A 88 7.61 -24.28 4.88
N ASP A 89 8.79 -24.34 5.51
CA ASP A 89 9.83 -25.32 5.18
C ASP A 89 9.62 -26.71 5.85
N LYS A 90 8.51 -26.93 6.55
CA LYS A 90 8.23 -28.22 7.21
C LYS A 90 7.76 -29.31 6.23
N HIS A 91 7.36 -28.95 5.02
CA HIS A 91 6.91 -29.89 3.99
C HIS A 91 7.16 -29.34 2.57
N PRO A 92 7.49 -30.19 1.57
CA PRO A 92 7.70 -29.73 0.18
C PRO A 92 6.52 -28.94 -0.39
N GLU A 93 5.29 -29.36 -0.12
CA GLU A 93 4.09 -28.67 -0.60
C GLU A 93 3.88 -27.29 0.05
N THR A 94 4.13 -27.14 1.34
CA THR A 94 4.01 -25.83 2.00
C THR A 94 5.16 -24.89 1.61
N ALA A 95 6.32 -25.44 1.24
CA ALA A 95 7.46 -24.65 0.78
C ALA A 95 7.19 -23.95 -0.56
N LYS A 96 6.29 -24.49 -1.39
CA LYS A 96 5.80 -23.85 -2.63
C LYS A 96 5.09 -22.52 -2.37
N LEU A 97 4.56 -22.31 -1.16
CA LEU A 97 3.85 -21.09 -0.76
C LEU A 97 4.75 -20.00 -0.18
N LYS A 98 6.08 -20.21 -0.13
CA LYS A 98 6.98 -19.16 0.34
C LYS A 98 6.90 -17.93 -0.58
N PRO A 99 6.79 -16.72 -0.01
CA PRO A 99 6.73 -15.51 -0.79
C PRO A 99 8.03 -15.27 -1.54
N TRP A 100 7.94 -14.82 -2.79
CA TRP A 100 9.11 -14.58 -3.66
C TRP A 100 9.69 -13.17 -3.48
N THR A 101 8.90 -12.25 -2.90
CA THR A 101 9.34 -10.88 -2.64
C THR A 101 9.86 -10.75 -1.20
N HIS A 102 10.99 -10.08 -1.02
CA HIS A 102 11.53 -9.76 0.31
C HIS A 102 10.55 -8.88 1.12
N PRO A 103 10.40 -9.04 2.45
CA PRO A 103 9.37 -8.34 3.23
C PRO A 103 9.54 -6.80 3.21
N MET A 104 10.79 -6.31 3.12
CA MET A 104 11.10 -4.88 2.93
C MET A 104 10.56 -4.28 1.61
N PHE A 105 10.02 -5.09 0.70
CA PHE A 105 9.43 -4.63 -0.56
C PHE A 105 7.97 -5.05 -0.70
N THR A 106 7.39 -5.63 0.36
CA THR A 106 5.99 -6.08 0.38
C THR A 106 5.12 -5.01 1.03
N GLY A 107 4.02 -4.69 0.37
CA GLY A 107 2.95 -3.80 0.82
C GLY A 107 1.76 -4.64 1.27
N THR A 108 0.54 -4.26 0.90
CA THR A 108 -0.67 -4.86 1.49
C THR A 108 -1.11 -6.19 0.89
N SER A 109 -0.38 -6.78 -0.05
CA SER A 109 -0.67 -8.15 -0.48
C SER A 109 -0.19 -9.13 0.58
N PHE A 110 -1.03 -9.37 1.57
CA PHE A 110 -0.71 -10.10 2.79
C PHE A 110 -1.92 -10.92 3.25
N SER A 111 -1.69 -12.03 3.94
CA SER A 111 -2.74 -12.84 4.55
C SER A 111 -2.37 -13.33 5.94
N ILE A 112 -3.39 -13.70 6.73
CA ILE A 112 -3.24 -14.21 8.09
C ILE A 112 -3.93 -15.56 8.20
N PHE A 113 -3.27 -16.52 8.86
CA PHE A 113 -3.84 -17.82 9.19
C PHE A 113 -4.85 -17.68 10.36
N ASN A 114 -6.02 -17.14 10.07
CA ASN A 114 -7.06 -16.83 11.07
C ASN A 114 -8.28 -17.76 11.03
N TYR A 115 -8.19 -18.89 10.31
CA TYR A 115 -9.22 -19.93 10.31
C TYR A 115 -8.96 -20.94 11.43
N ASP A 116 -10.04 -21.52 11.98
CA ASP A 116 -9.95 -22.59 12.99
C ASP A 116 -9.24 -23.85 12.44
N THR A 117 -9.30 -24.05 11.11
CA THR A 117 -8.63 -25.13 10.40
C THR A 117 -7.29 -24.67 9.86
N ASP A 118 -6.22 -25.42 10.17
CA ASP A 118 -4.90 -25.19 9.58
C ASP A 118 -4.89 -25.63 8.10
N ILE A 119 -4.83 -24.66 7.20
CA ILE A 119 -4.75 -24.91 5.76
C ILE A 119 -3.49 -25.67 5.36
N PHE A 120 -2.38 -25.52 6.11
CA PHE A 120 -1.15 -26.26 5.82
C PHE A 120 -1.31 -27.74 6.12
N ASP A 121 -2.11 -28.13 7.11
CA ASP A 121 -2.43 -29.54 7.34
C ASP A 121 -3.21 -30.15 6.16
N LEU A 122 -4.12 -29.39 5.54
CA LEU A 122 -4.85 -29.83 4.34
C LEU A 122 -3.92 -29.99 3.13
N ILE A 123 -2.98 -29.06 2.96
CA ILE A 123 -1.97 -29.11 1.90
C ILE A 123 -1.00 -30.29 2.09
N LYS A 124 -0.49 -30.49 3.32
CA LYS A 124 0.47 -31.56 3.62
C LYS A 124 -0.12 -32.95 3.42
N LYS A 125 -1.41 -33.14 3.76
CA LYS A 125 -2.09 -34.42 3.55
C LYS A 125 -2.31 -34.73 2.07
N GLY A 126 -2.45 -33.70 1.23
CA GLY A 126 -2.54 -33.85 -0.23
C GLY A 126 -3.86 -34.47 -0.73
N ASP A 127 -4.83 -34.74 0.15
CA ASP A 127 -6.13 -35.33 -0.18
C ASP A 127 -7.25 -34.29 -0.36
N LYS A 128 -6.92 -33.01 -0.14
CA LYS A 128 -7.87 -31.88 -0.17
C LYS A 128 -7.34 -30.69 -0.95
N ILE A 129 -6.06 -30.35 -0.78
CA ILE A 129 -5.45 -29.21 -1.44
C ILE A 129 -4.11 -29.63 -2.04
N SER A 130 -3.98 -29.45 -3.34
CA SER A 130 -2.75 -29.68 -4.10
C SER A 130 -2.25 -28.37 -4.69
N ILE A 131 -0.94 -28.11 -4.62
CA ILE A 131 -0.34 -26.87 -5.11
C ILE A 131 0.46 -27.14 -6.36
N HIS A 132 0.10 -26.43 -7.42
CA HIS A 132 0.76 -26.53 -8.72
C HIS A 132 1.39 -25.19 -9.07
N ILE A 133 2.69 -25.18 -9.40
CA ILE A 133 3.38 -23.98 -9.90
C ILE A 133 3.56 -24.08 -11.42
N GLY A 134 3.14 -23.07 -12.18
CA GLY A 134 3.21 -23.01 -13.64
C GLY A 134 1.97 -22.38 -14.29
N GLU A 135 1.83 -22.57 -15.59
CA GLU A 135 0.80 -21.94 -16.42
C GLU A 135 -0.37 -22.90 -16.71
N VAL A 136 -1.55 -22.33 -16.97
CA VAL A 136 -2.66 -23.07 -17.59
C VAL A 136 -2.46 -23.01 -19.10
N SER A 137 -2.46 -24.16 -19.76
CA SER A 137 -2.35 -24.27 -21.23
C SER A 137 -3.70 -24.00 -21.89
N HIS A 138 -4.72 -24.77 -21.52
CA HIS A 138 -6.08 -24.63 -22.04
C HIS A 138 -7.10 -25.34 -21.13
N LEU A 139 -8.38 -25.12 -21.42
CA LEU A 139 -9.50 -25.79 -20.76
C LEU A 139 -10.19 -26.73 -21.74
N SER A 140 -10.67 -27.88 -21.26
CA SER A 140 -11.55 -28.77 -22.01
C SER A 140 -12.74 -29.17 -21.13
N PRO A 141 -13.81 -29.79 -21.68
CA PRO A 141 -14.94 -30.22 -20.86
C PRO A 141 -14.49 -31.05 -19.64
N GLY A 142 -14.78 -30.55 -18.44
CA GLY A 142 -14.46 -31.20 -17.17
C GLY A 142 -12.98 -31.21 -16.77
N LYS A 143 -12.08 -30.49 -17.47
CA LYS A 143 -10.63 -30.55 -17.19
C LYS A 143 -9.90 -29.22 -17.36
N VAL A 144 -8.83 -29.06 -16.58
CA VAL A 144 -7.81 -28.01 -16.72
C VAL A 144 -6.50 -28.66 -17.16
N HIS A 145 -5.90 -28.14 -18.24
CA HIS A 145 -4.61 -28.62 -18.75
C HIS A 145 -3.52 -27.64 -18.37
N LEU A 146 -2.47 -28.12 -17.73
CA LEU A 146 -1.30 -27.32 -17.37
C LEU A 146 -0.26 -27.35 -18.50
N ALA A 147 0.68 -26.40 -18.46
CA ALA A 147 1.74 -26.30 -19.47
C ALA A 147 2.80 -27.42 -19.41
N ASP A 148 2.79 -28.23 -18.34
CA ASP A 148 3.65 -29.40 -18.16
C ASP A 148 2.95 -30.72 -18.51
N ASP A 149 1.87 -30.64 -19.30
CA ASP A 149 1.01 -31.73 -19.73
C ASP A 149 0.22 -32.41 -18.59
N THR A 150 0.20 -31.83 -17.38
CA THR A 150 -0.68 -32.31 -16.30
C THR A 150 -2.15 -32.01 -16.63
N GLU A 151 -3.00 -33.04 -16.53
CA GLU A 151 -4.45 -32.90 -16.63
C GLU A 151 -5.10 -32.99 -15.25
N LEU A 152 -5.96 -32.02 -14.94
CA LEU A 152 -6.71 -31.97 -13.68
C LEU A 152 -8.21 -32.04 -13.98
N ASP A 153 -8.90 -33.05 -13.43
CA ASP A 153 -10.36 -33.11 -13.48
C ASP A 153 -10.96 -31.97 -12.65
N SER A 154 -11.95 -31.25 -13.18
CA SER A 154 -12.48 -30.05 -12.54
C SER A 154 -13.94 -29.79 -12.88
N ASP A 155 -14.76 -29.63 -11.85
CA ASP A 155 -16.16 -29.20 -11.95
C ASP A 155 -16.30 -27.67 -12.01
N ALA A 156 -15.31 -26.93 -11.51
CA ALA A 156 -15.34 -25.48 -11.42
C ALA A 156 -13.94 -24.85 -11.44
N PHE A 157 -13.81 -23.73 -12.16
CA PHE A 157 -12.58 -22.93 -12.24
C PHE A 157 -12.79 -21.56 -11.61
N LEU A 158 -12.03 -21.21 -10.57
CA LEU A 158 -12.13 -19.94 -9.87
C LEU A 158 -10.93 -19.04 -10.22
N ALA A 159 -11.18 -17.95 -10.94
CA ALA A 159 -10.16 -16.96 -11.28
C ALA A 159 -9.98 -15.92 -10.16
N VAL A 160 -8.99 -16.12 -9.28
CA VAL A 160 -8.64 -15.19 -8.18
C VAL A 160 -7.55 -14.21 -8.64
N THR A 161 -7.85 -13.42 -9.67
CA THR A 161 -6.84 -12.64 -10.43
C THR A 161 -6.79 -11.13 -10.08
N GLY A 162 -7.53 -10.72 -9.05
CA GLY A 162 -7.50 -9.36 -8.50
C GLY A 162 -8.55 -8.41 -9.08
N TRP A 163 -8.33 -7.10 -8.90
CA TRP A 163 -9.29 -6.04 -9.21
C TRP A 163 -8.69 -4.96 -10.11
N LYS A 164 -9.54 -4.25 -10.87
CA LYS A 164 -9.15 -3.02 -11.57
C LYS A 164 -8.84 -1.93 -10.55
N HIS A 165 -7.88 -1.06 -10.86
CA HIS A 165 -7.40 0.00 -9.94
C HIS A 165 -7.99 1.39 -10.25
N VAL A 166 -8.86 1.46 -11.25
CA VAL A 166 -9.59 2.67 -11.67
C VAL A 166 -10.97 2.71 -11.00
N PRO A 167 -11.51 3.90 -10.68
CA PRO A 167 -12.88 4.03 -10.24
C PRO A 167 -13.86 3.47 -11.29
N PRO A 168 -14.92 2.73 -10.90
CA PRO A 168 -15.86 2.12 -11.84
C PRO A 168 -16.90 3.12 -12.40
N MET A 169 -16.54 4.40 -12.50
CA MET A 169 -17.42 5.48 -12.94
C MET A 169 -16.68 6.47 -13.84
N LYS A 170 -17.38 7.04 -14.82
CA LYS A 170 -16.84 8.07 -15.70
C LYS A 170 -17.00 9.44 -15.05
N PHE A 171 -15.89 10.18 -14.93
CA PHE A 171 -15.91 11.58 -14.53
C PHE A 171 -16.10 12.46 -15.77
N LEU A 172 -16.88 13.53 -15.63
CA LEU A 172 -17.17 14.47 -16.70
C LEU A 172 -16.71 15.88 -16.33
N PRO A 173 -16.30 16.72 -17.31
CA PRO A 173 -16.14 16.40 -18.73
C PRO A 173 -15.00 15.41 -19.02
N GLU A 174 -14.95 14.88 -20.24
CA GLU A 174 -13.88 13.98 -20.65
C GLU A 174 -12.49 14.61 -20.51
N GLY A 175 -11.52 13.84 -19.98
CA GLY A 175 -10.16 14.31 -19.70
C GLY A 175 -9.96 14.90 -18.30
N ILE A 176 -11.02 15.08 -17.51
CA ILE A 176 -10.95 15.63 -16.15
C ILE A 176 -10.19 14.73 -15.17
N ASP A 177 -10.08 13.45 -15.46
CA ASP A 177 -9.32 12.43 -14.72
C ASP A 177 -7.85 12.83 -14.52
N LYS A 178 -7.26 13.53 -15.50
CA LYS A 178 -5.89 14.05 -15.44
C LYS A 178 -5.72 15.05 -14.31
N GLU A 179 -6.58 16.05 -14.27
CA GLU A 179 -6.56 17.12 -13.26
C GLU A 179 -7.05 16.63 -11.90
N LEU A 180 -7.98 15.67 -11.87
CA LEU A 180 -8.42 14.98 -10.65
C LEU A 180 -7.30 14.12 -10.02
N GLY A 181 -6.24 13.82 -10.76
CA GLY A 181 -5.16 12.94 -10.31
C GLY A 181 -5.56 11.47 -10.26
N LEU A 182 -6.48 11.03 -11.13
CA LEU A 182 -6.92 9.63 -11.25
C LEU A 182 -6.06 8.86 -12.28
N PRO A 183 -5.96 7.52 -12.18
CA PRO A 183 -5.24 6.72 -13.17
C PRO A 183 -5.85 6.84 -14.56
N HIS A 184 -5.02 7.14 -15.54
CA HIS A 184 -5.40 7.35 -16.94
C HIS A 184 -4.26 6.97 -17.89
N ALA A 185 -4.51 7.05 -19.21
CA ALA A 185 -3.51 6.68 -20.21
C ALA A 185 -2.28 7.58 -20.16
N ARG A 186 -1.09 6.98 -20.27
CA ARG A 186 0.16 7.76 -20.30
C ARG A 186 0.26 8.59 -21.58
N SER A 187 0.70 9.83 -21.45
CA SER A 187 0.89 10.75 -22.58
C SER A 187 2.25 11.44 -22.49
N LYS A 188 2.91 11.63 -23.63
CA LYS A 188 4.12 12.47 -23.72
C LYS A 188 3.79 13.95 -23.85
N ASP A 189 2.64 14.25 -24.44
CA ASP A 189 2.15 15.61 -24.69
C ASP A 189 1.00 15.89 -23.71
N ALA A 190 1.31 15.82 -22.40
CA ALA A 190 0.36 16.03 -21.33
C ALA A 190 0.36 17.50 -20.86
N PRO A 191 -0.82 18.09 -20.58
CA PRO A 191 -0.88 19.45 -20.07
C PRO A 191 -0.32 19.52 -18.63
N ALA A 192 0.04 20.72 -18.15
CA ALA A 192 0.77 20.88 -16.90
C ALA A 192 0.02 20.37 -15.66
N GLU A 193 -1.31 20.43 -15.68
CA GLU A 193 -2.20 19.90 -14.65
C GLU A 193 -2.16 18.36 -14.54
N ASP A 194 -1.70 17.66 -15.58
CA ASP A 194 -1.50 16.22 -15.56
C ASP A 194 -0.15 15.88 -14.93
N LEU A 195 -0.10 15.99 -13.60
CA LEU A 195 1.09 15.70 -12.79
C LEU A 195 1.63 14.28 -13.03
N ALA A 196 0.77 13.34 -13.41
CA ALA A 196 1.12 11.94 -13.55
C ALA A 196 1.92 11.63 -14.82
N ASN A 197 1.95 12.57 -15.77
CA ASN A 197 2.74 12.52 -16.99
C ASN A 197 3.88 13.57 -17.04
N GLN A 198 4.03 14.44 -16.04
CA GLN A 198 5.16 15.39 -15.94
C GLN A 198 6.48 14.68 -15.59
N GLN A 199 7.26 14.32 -16.62
CA GLN A 199 8.46 13.49 -16.45
C GLN A 199 9.54 14.15 -15.60
N ASP A 200 9.72 15.46 -15.70
CA ASP A 200 10.69 16.21 -14.91
C ASP A 200 10.36 16.15 -13.40
N LEU A 201 9.09 16.30 -13.03
CA LEU A 201 8.64 16.16 -11.64
C LEU A 201 8.80 14.72 -11.15
N ILE A 202 8.48 13.74 -11.99
CA ILE A 202 8.61 12.31 -11.67
C ILE A 202 10.07 11.92 -11.44
N GLU A 203 10.98 12.34 -12.33
CA GLU A 203 12.41 12.07 -12.23
C GLU A 203 13.04 12.78 -11.03
N ARG A 204 12.59 14.02 -10.75
CA ARG A 204 13.00 14.76 -9.55
C ARG A 204 12.56 14.02 -8.28
N ALA A 205 11.31 13.58 -8.21
CA ALA A 205 10.80 12.83 -7.07
C ALA A 205 11.53 11.48 -6.89
N ASP A 206 11.74 10.74 -7.98
CA ASP A 206 12.46 9.46 -7.94
C ASP A 206 13.91 9.66 -7.44
N ARG A 207 14.61 10.70 -7.91
CA ARG A 207 15.95 11.07 -7.43
C ARG A 207 15.95 11.41 -5.95
N GLU A 208 15.02 12.25 -5.51
CA GLU A 208 14.91 12.65 -4.10
C GLU A 208 14.61 11.44 -3.18
N ILE A 209 13.71 10.54 -3.60
CA ILE A 209 13.43 9.29 -2.88
C ILE A 209 14.72 8.48 -2.70
N PHE A 210 15.53 8.37 -3.75
CA PHE A 210 16.78 7.62 -3.71
C PHE A 210 17.91 8.32 -2.94
N GLU A 211 17.91 9.64 -2.87
CA GLU A 211 18.83 10.41 -2.04
C GLU A 211 18.48 10.25 -0.55
N ARG A 212 17.19 10.37 -0.20
CA ARG A 212 16.69 10.16 1.16
C ARG A 212 16.84 8.70 1.61
N TYR A 213 16.60 7.76 0.68
CA TYR A 213 16.54 6.32 0.96
C TYR A 213 17.37 5.48 -0.03
N PRO A 214 18.72 5.50 0.07
CA PRO A 214 19.60 4.82 -0.88
C PRO A 214 19.31 3.32 -1.08
N ARG A 215 18.82 2.63 -0.04
CA ARG A 215 18.47 1.20 -0.11
C ARG A 215 17.41 0.89 -1.17
N LEU A 216 16.58 1.86 -1.52
CA LEU A 216 15.55 1.70 -2.55
C LEU A 216 16.13 1.68 -3.97
N LYS A 217 17.41 2.04 -4.19
CA LYS A 217 18.07 1.83 -5.48
C LYS A 217 18.25 0.34 -5.80
N ASP A 218 18.46 -0.46 -4.76
CA ASP A 218 18.67 -1.91 -4.87
C ASP A 218 17.32 -2.65 -4.92
N GLN A 219 16.61 -2.50 -6.05
CA GLN A 219 15.30 -3.09 -6.28
C GLN A 219 15.36 -4.64 -6.33
N PRO A 220 14.35 -5.35 -5.79
CA PRO A 220 14.35 -6.79 -5.79
C PRO A 220 14.04 -7.33 -7.19
N VAL A 221 14.69 -8.45 -7.55
CA VAL A 221 14.23 -9.28 -8.66
C VAL A 221 13.40 -10.40 -8.06
N TRP A 222 12.08 -10.23 -8.00
CA TRP A 222 11.16 -11.21 -7.41
C TRP A 222 10.89 -12.39 -8.34
N ASN A 223 10.89 -12.15 -9.66
CA ASN A 223 10.75 -13.19 -10.69
C ASN A 223 11.39 -12.70 -11.99
N LYS A 224 12.37 -13.45 -12.51
CA LYS A 224 13.07 -13.14 -13.77
C LYS A 224 12.22 -13.42 -15.01
N ASP A 225 11.29 -14.36 -14.87
CA ASP A 225 10.42 -14.83 -15.94
C ASP A 225 9.03 -14.19 -15.83
N TYR A 226 8.92 -13.02 -15.18
CA TYR A 226 7.64 -12.36 -14.96
C TYR A 226 6.96 -11.99 -16.28
N VAL A 227 5.73 -12.47 -16.47
CA VAL A 227 4.85 -12.14 -17.59
C VAL A 227 3.53 -11.61 -17.01
N PRO A 228 3.09 -10.39 -17.40
CA PRO A 228 1.77 -9.89 -17.01
C PRO A 228 0.66 -10.87 -17.40
N LEU A 229 -0.33 -11.04 -16.54
CA LEU A 229 -1.41 -12.03 -16.75
C LEU A 229 -2.09 -11.89 -18.11
N THR A 230 -2.40 -10.67 -18.54
CA THR A 230 -3.04 -10.39 -19.84
C THR A 230 -2.14 -10.64 -21.05
N SER A 231 -0.87 -10.94 -20.83
CA SER A 231 0.07 -11.34 -21.88
C SER A 231 0.26 -12.87 -21.94
N GLN A 232 -0.43 -13.63 -21.07
CA GLN A 232 -0.36 -15.09 -21.08
C GLN A 232 -1.29 -15.68 -22.14
N THR A 233 -0.84 -16.80 -22.72
CA THR A 233 -1.64 -17.59 -23.68
C THR A 233 -2.96 -18.02 -23.05
N GLY A 234 -4.05 -17.95 -23.81
CA GLY A 234 -5.38 -18.36 -23.34
C GLY A 234 -6.13 -17.33 -22.50
N ILE A 235 -5.50 -16.18 -22.16
CA ILE A 235 -6.15 -15.08 -21.45
C ILE A 235 -6.52 -13.98 -22.44
N ASN A 236 -7.81 -13.83 -22.72
CA ASN A 236 -8.35 -12.77 -23.56
C ASN A 236 -9.34 -11.92 -22.76
N THR A 237 -9.41 -10.63 -23.09
CA THR A 237 -10.39 -9.70 -22.52
C THR A 237 -10.79 -8.67 -23.57
N THR A 238 -12.05 -8.25 -23.53
CA THR A 238 -12.59 -7.15 -24.34
C THR A 238 -12.63 -5.83 -23.57
N ASP A 239 -12.15 -5.82 -22.33
CA ASP A 239 -12.10 -4.62 -21.51
C ASP A 239 -10.95 -3.69 -21.94
N ASP A 240 -11.25 -2.41 -22.18
CA ASP A 240 -10.25 -1.39 -22.47
C ASP A 240 -9.23 -1.23 -21.32
N ILE A 241 -9.72 -1.36 -20.09
CA ILE A 241 -8.91 -1.28 -18.87
C ILE A 241 -8.99 -2.60 -18.11
N THR A 242 -7.82 -3.20 -17.93
CA THR A 242 -7.58 -4.41 -17.16
C THR A 242 -6.76 -4.08 -15.90
N PRO A 243 -6.64 -5.01 -14.92
CA PRO A 243 -5.71 -4.84 -13.80
C PRO A 243 -4.24 -4.65 -14.21
N TRP A 244 -3.90 -4.84 -15.49
CA TRP A 244 -2.54 -4.84 -16.02
C TRP A 244 -2.30 -3.77 -17.08
N THR A 245 -3.34 -3.04 -17.51
CA THR A 245 -3.21 -1.92 -18.44
C THR A 245 -2.26 -0.88 -17.84
N PRO A 246 -1.21 -0.44 -18.57
CA PRO A 246 -0.21 0.49 -18.05
C PRO A 246 -0.76 1.91 -17.97
N LEU A 247 -1.43 2.23 -16.86
CA LEU A 247 -1.93 3.57 -16.56
C LEU A 247 -0.90 4.40 -15.75
N THR A 248 -1.20 5.68 -15.61
CA THR A 248 -0.59 6.57 -14.61
C THR A 248 -1.04 6.18 -13.20
N PRO A 249 -0.24 6.44 -12.14
CA PRO A 249 -0.70 6.25 -10.77
C PRO A 249 -1.68 7.37 -10.35
N TYR A 250 -2.34 7.21 -9.21
CA TYR A 250 -3.00 8.34 -8.56
C TYR A 250 -1.98 9.46 -8.25
N MET A 251 -2.40 10.73 -8.35
CA MET A 251 -1.60 11.92 -8.01
C MET A 251 -2.42 12.84 -7.10
N LEU A 252 -2.71 12.37 -5.90
CA LEU A 252 -3.55 13.06 -4.92
C LEU A 252 -2.73 13.65 -3.77
N HIS A 253 -3.02 14.88 -3.37
CA HIS A 253 -2.49 15.46 -2.14
C HIS A 253 -3.05 14.69 -0.93
N ARG A 254 -2.15 14.29 -0.02
CA ARG A 254 -2.44 13.42 1.14
C ARG A 254 -3.12 12.09 0.78
N PHE A 255 -3.06 11.69 -0.49
CA PHE A 255 -3.83 10.56 -1.03
C PHE A 255 -5.36 10.75 -0.98
N ILE A 256 -5.84 12.00 -0.86
CA ILE A 256 -7.26 12.32 -0.66
C ILE A 256 -7.79 13.27 -1.75
N VAL A 257 -7.17 14.42 -1.97
CA VAL A 257 -7.74 15.49 -2.80
C VAL A 257 -6.90 15.79 -4.05
N PRO A 258 -7.52 16.25 -5.16
CA PRO A 258 -6.79 16.69 -6.34
C PRO A 258 -5.89 17.89 -6.01
N PRO A 259 -4.59 17.88 -6.37
CA PRO A 259 -3.70 19.02 -6.24
C PRO A 259 -3.90 20.02 -7.40
N SER A 260 -5.12 20.51 -7.58
CA SER A 260 -5.48 21.49 -8.61
C SER A 260 -6.15 22.70 -7.98
N GLU A 261 -5.80 23.91 -8.45
CA GLU A 261 -6.40 25.16 -7.98
C GLU A 261 -7.92 25.15 -8.09
N ARG A 262 -8.47 24.60 -9.17
CA ARG A 262 -9.91 24.53 -9.41
C ARG A 262 -10.62 23.75 -8.32
N PHE A 263 -10.12 22.56 -8.00
CA PHE A 263 -10.74 21.68 -7.00
C PHE A 263 -10.43 22.10 -5.56
N LEU A 264 -9.23 22.66 -5.32
CA LEU A 264 -8.87 23.20 -4.01
C LEU A 264 -9.70 24.45 -3.66
N LYS A 265 -10.05 25.27 -4.65
CA LYS A 265 -10.91 26.44 -4.45
C LYS A 265 -12.35 26.04 -4.14
N ALA A 266 -12.88 25.05 -4.86
CA ALA A 266 -14.27 24.60 -4.72
C ALA A 266 -14.50 23.73 -3.48
N ARG A 267 -13.50 22.91 -3.10
CA ARG A 267 -13.55 21.99 -1.95
C ARG A 267 -14.73 21.03 -1.99
N ASP A 268 -15.03 20.51 -3.17
CA ASP A 268 -16.21 19.68 -3.44
C ASP A 268 -15.87 18.26 -3.89
N VAL A 269 -14.57 17.93 -4.00
CA VAL A 269 -14.09 16.60 -4.39
C VAL A 269 -13.06 16.06 -3.40
N ALA A 270 -13.24 14.81 -3.00
CA ALA A 270 -12.27 14.02 -2.25
C ALA A 270 -12.42 12.53 -2.61
N PHE A 271 -11.30 11.82 -2.66
CA PHE A 271 -11.22 10.37 -2.87
C PHE A 271 -10.76 9.70 -1.59
N VAL A 272 -11.57 8.80 -1.04
CA VAL A 272 -11.27 8.06 0.19
C VAL A 272 -11.32 6.56 -0.06
N GLY A 273 -10.63 5.79 0.79
CA GLY A 273 -10.55 4.33 0.64
C GLY A 273 -9.61 3.84 -0.47
N MET A 274 -8.84 4.74 -1.09
CA MET A 274 -7.80 4.37 -2.06
C MET A 274 -6.49 3.93 -1.36
N VAL A 275 -6.30 4.34 -0.11
CA VAL A 275 -5.16 3.95 0.73
C VAL A 275 -5.41 2.57 1.31
N SER A 276 -4.45 1.66 1.13
CA SER A 276 -4.46 0.33 1.74
C SER A 276 -3.31 0.19 2.74
N ASN A 277 -3.62 -0.22 3.98
CA ASN A 277 -2.65 -0.56 5.03
C ASN A 277 -3.25 -1.53 6.08
N PHE A 278 -2.49 -1.91 7.12
CA PHE A 278 -3.01 -2.78 8.21
C PHE A 278 -3.95 -2.04 9.19
N SER A 279 -4.02 -0.72 9.09
CA SER A 279 -4.81 0.19 9.92
C SER A 279 -5.96 0.81 9.13
N ASN A 280 -6.58 0.07 8.21
CA ASN A 280 -7.61 0.59 7.30
C ASN A 280 -8.77 1.27 8.04
N ILE A 281 -9.21 0.72 9.18
CA ILE A 281 -10.31 1.31 9.98
C ILE A 281 -9.89 2.67 10.57
N LEU A 282 -8.68 2.77 11.12
CA LEU A 282 -8.13 4.03 11.63
C LEU A 282 -7.95 5.05 10.50
N THR A 283 -7.43 4.58 9.37
CA THR A 283 -7.24 5.40 8.17
C THR A 283 -8.56 5.96 7.68
N ALA A 284 -9.60 5.14 7.55
CA ALA A 284 -10.93 5.58 7.13
C ALA A 284 -11.53 6.58 8.11
N HIS A 285 -11.39 6.33 9.43
CA HIS A 285 -11.88 7.24 10.46
C HIS A 285 -11.22 8.63 10.37
N LEU A 286 -9.89 8.67 10.27
CA LEU A 286 -9.15 9.94 10.17
C LEU A 286 -9.31 10.62 8.82
N GLN A 287 -9.35 9.89 7.70
CA GLN A 287 -9.66 10.46 6.39
C GLN A 287 -11.07 11.07 6.37
N GLY A 288 -12.07 10.42 6.99
CA GLY A 288 -13.42 10.95 7.07
C GLY A 288 -13.49 12.29 7.83
N LEU A 289 -12.81 12.38 8.98
CA LEU A 289 -12.72 13.64 9.73
C LEU A 289 -11.93 14.70 8.95
N TRP A 290 -10.80 14.32 8.35
CA TRP A 290 -9.96 15.23 7.55
C TRP A 290 -10.74 15.81 6.35
N VAL A 291 -11.51 14.98 5.63
CA VAL A 291 -12.37 15.42 4.51
C VAL A 291 -13.45 16.38 5.00
N SER A 292 -14.09 16.08 6.14
CA SER A 292 -15.09 16.97 6.73
C SER A 292 -14.50 18.33 7.08
N ALA A 293 -13.29 18.34 7.65
CA ALA A 293 -12.55 19.56 7.96
C ALA A 293 -12.15 20.31 6.67
N TYR A 294 -11.71 19.60 5.63
CA TYR A 294 -11.32 20.16 4.34
C TYR A 294 -12.49 20.85 3.62
N PHE A 295 -13.63 20.16 3.48
CA PHE A 295 -14.84 20.71 2.86
C PHE A 295 -15.38 21.93 3.63
N SER A 296 -15.18 21.95 4.95
CA SER A 296 -15.56 23.09 5.79
C SER A 296 -14.57 24.26 5.75
N GLY A 297 -13.42 24.13 5.08
CA GLY A 297 -12.35 25.13 5.10
C GLY A 297 -11.73 25.32 6.49
N LEU A 298 -11.72 24.25 7.29
CA LEU A 298 -11.31 24.27 8.69
C LEU A 298 -9.99 23.53 8.92
N LEU A 299 -9.27 23.05 7.91
CA LEU A 299 -7.95 22.48 8.16
C LEU A 299 -6.99 23.54 8.72
N ALA A 300 -6.13 23.15 9.66
CA ALA A 300 -5.08 24.01 10.20
C ALA A 300 -3.95 24.18 9.18
N ASN A 301 -3.53 23.09 8.52
CA ASN A 301 -2.67 23.15 7.34
C ASN A 301 -3.56 22.89 6.12
N ASP A 302 -4.11 23.97 5.57
CA ASP A 302 -5.09 23.88 4.50
C ASP A 302 -4.42 23.89 3.12
N PRO A 303 -4.59 22.86 2.27
CA PRO A 303 -4.00 22.84 0.94
C PRO A 303 -4.51 23.99 0.05
N ALA A 304 -5.72 24.51 0.27
CA ALA A 304 -6.23 25.62 -0.53
C ALA A 304 -5.55 26.96 -0.20
N ALA A 305 -4.83 27.07 0.92
CA ALA A 305 -4.03 28.26 1.23
C ALA A 305 -2.91 28.47 0.20
N ALA A 306 -2.46 27.40 -0.47
CA ALA A 306 -1.44 27.45 -1.50
C ALA A 306 -1.88 28.25 -2.73
N ILE A 307 -3.19 28.33 -3.04
CA ILE A 307 -3.72 28.98 -4.26
C ILE A 307 -3.29 30.45 -4.38
N ALA A 308 -3.07 31.13 -3.26
CA ALA A 308 -2.66 32.53 -3.24
C ALA A 308 -1.18 32.76 -3.63
N ASP A 309 -0.37 31.70 -3.68
CA ASP A 309 1.07 31.77 -3.98
C ASP A 309 1.46 30.64 -4.95
N GLU A 310 1.84 31.00 -6.17
CA GLU A 310 2.28 30.07 -7.20
C GLU A 310 3.38 29.10 -6.72
N LYS A 311 4.31 29.59 -5.89
CA LYS A 311 5.38 28.73 -5.34
C LYS A 311 4.83 27.71 -4.36
N ALA A 312 3.86 28.11 -3.53
CA ALA A 312 3.19 27.20 -2.62
C ALA A 312 2.37 26.15 -3.38
N MET A 313 1.68 26.53 -4.46
CA MET A 313 0.99 25.58 -5.35
C MET A 313 1.96 24.59 -5.98
N GLN A 314 3.07 25.07 -6.54
CA GLN A 314 4.10 24.20 -7.12
C GLN A 314 4.69 23.23 -6.09
N ALA A 315 4.92 23.70 -4.86
CA ALA A 315 5.39 22.85 -3.76
C ALA A 315 4.36 21.78 -3.37
N LEU A 316 3.07 22.14 -3.30
CA LEU A 316 1.98 21.20 -3.02
C LEU A 316 1.84 20.14 -4.12
N CYS A 317 1.90 20.54 -5.38
CA CYS A 317 1.87 19.60 -6.52
C CYS A 317 3.08 18.67 -6.48
N TYR A 318 4.28 19.20 -6.23
CA TYR A 318 5.50 18.40 -6.12
C TYR A 318 5.43 17.42 -4.95
N GLU A 319 4.92 17.83 -3.79
CA GLU A 319 4.71 16.96 -2.64
C GLU A 319 3.73 15.83 -2.96
N ALA A 320 2.64 16.12 -3.68
CA ALA A 320 1.70 15.11 -4.15
C ALA A 320 2.40 14.09 -5.07
N VAL A 321 3.21 14.55 -6.03
CA VAL A 321 4.02 13.66 -6.88
C VAL A 321 4.96 12.82 -6.00
N LEU A 322 5.76 13.44 -5.12
CA LEU A 322 6.72 12.74 -4.26
C LEU A 322 6.07 11.63 -3.44
N HIS A 323 4.93 11.90 -2.81
CA HIS A 323 4.21 10.95 -1.97
C HIS A 323 3.61 9.79 -2.78
N ASN A 324 2.99 10.07 -3.93
CA ASN A 324 2.39 9.02 -4.76
C ASN A 324 3.44 8.19 -5.52
N ARG A 325 4.61 8.77 -5.81
CA ARG A 325 5.75 8.07 -6.43
C ARG A 325 6.46 7.11 -5.49
N PHE A 326 6.45 7.39 -4.19
CA PHE A 326 7.15 6.60 -3.17
C PHE A 326 6.82 5.10 -3.23
N GLY A 327 5.53 4.76 -3.38
CA GLY A 327 5.07 3.37 -3.39
C GLY A 327 5.68 2.53 -4.50
N LYS A 328 6.03 3.10 -5.66
CA LYS A 328 6.68 2.36 -6.76
C LYS A 328 7.98 1.71 -6.30
N TRP A 329 8.76 2.42 -5.48
CA TRP A 329 10.09 1.99 -5.08
C TRP A 329 10.08 1.17 -3.79
N ARG A 330 9.16 1.50 -2.87
CA ARG A 330 9.04 0.78 -1.60
C ARG A 330 8.21 -0.49 -1.71
N TYR A 331 7.26 -0.55 -2.65
CA TYR A 331 6.28 -1.63 -2.81
C TYR A 331 6.10 -2.03 -4.29
N PRO A 332 7.19 -2.42 -4.99
CA PRO A 332 7.21 -2.56 -6.45
C PRO A 332 6.31 -3.68 -6.99
N THR A 333 6.08 -4.74 -6.21
CA THR A 333 5.32 -5.93 -6.63
C THR A 333 3.84 -5.87 -6.25
N ASP A 334 3.43 -4.86 -5.48
CA ASP A 334 2.06 -4.71 -5.02
C ASP A 334 1.33 -3.61 -5.79
N TRP A 335 0.49 -2.86 -5.09
CA TRP A 335 -0.26 -1.72 -5.59
C TRP A 335 0.55 -0.43 -5.61
N GLY A 336 1.74 -0.38 -5.00
CA GLY A 336 2.46 0.87 -4.75
C GLY A 336 2.82 1.71 -5.98
N SER A 337 2.89 1.09 -7.16
CA SER A 337 3.08 1.81 -8.44
C SER A 337 1.79 2.33 -9.08
N ARG A 338 0.63 2.06 -8.46
CA ARG A 338 -0.72 2.36 -8.96
C ARG A 338 -1.49 3.22 -7.97
N ALA A 339 -1.57 2.78 -6.72
CA ALA A 339 -2.34 3.38 -5.63
C ALA A 339 -1.53 3.34 -4.31
N PRO A 340 -1.83 4.22 -3.35
CA PRO A 340 -1.14 4.24 -2.07
C PRO A 340 -1.38 2.94 -1.28
N SER A 341 -0.33 2.14 -1.15
CA SER A 341 -0.33 0.88 -0.39
C SER A 341 0.93 0.84 0.46
N PHE A 342 0.76 0.76 1.78
CA PHE A 342 1.88 0.77 2.73
C PHE A 342 1.52 0.06 4.04
N ILE A 343 2.51 -0.41 4.80
CA ILE A 343 2.28 -1.09 6.09
C ILE A 343 2.82 -0.27 7.26
N PHE A 344 4.15 -0.23 7.39
CA PHE A 344 4.84 0.42 8.52
C PHE A 344 4.78 1.95 8.46
N ASP A 345 4.34 2.49 7.33
CA ASP A 345 4.20 3.93 7.10
C ASP A 345 2.81 4.45 7.52
N ALA A 346 1.92 3.56 8.00
CA ALA A 346 0.57 3.93 8.39
C ALA A 346 0.55 4.95 9.54
N VAL A 347 1.28 4.72 10.64
CA VAL A 347 1.33 5.68 11.76
C VAL A 347 1.87 7.05 11.31
N PRO A 348 3.00 7.16 10.57
CA PRO A 348 3.43 8.41 9.96
C PRO A 348 2.35 9.09 9.10
N TYR A 349 1.59 8.33 8.31
CA TYR A 349 0.48 8.87 7.52
C TYR A 349 -0.63 9.45 8.41
N LEU A 350 -1.02 8.74 9.49
CA LEU A 350 -2.01 9.25 10.45
C LEU A 350 -1.50 10.50 11.16
N ASP A 351 -0.21 10.56 11.53
CA ASP A 351 0.41 11.73 12.14
C ASP A 351 0.28 12.96 11.23
N MET A 352 0.50 12.79 9.92
CA MET A 352 0.37 13.85 8.91
C MET A 352 -1.07 14.38 8.84
N LEU A 353 -2.08 13.50 8.78
CA LEU A 353 -3.49 13.91 8.77
C LEU A 353 -3.88 14.65 10.06
N LEU A 354 -3.41 14.18 11.22
CA LEU A 354 -3.64 14.84 12.49
C LEU A 354 -3.03 16.25 12.53
N ARG A 355 -1.79 16.41 12.02
CA ARG A 355 -1.15 17.73 11.91
C ARG A 355 -1.93 18.67 10.99
N ASP A 356 -2.49 18.19 9.89
CA ASP A 356 -3.31 19.03 9.00
C ASP A 356 -4.61 19.50 9.66
N MET A 357 -5.19 18.70 10.56
CA MET A 357 -6.28 19.11 11.45
C MET A 357 -5.78 19.93 12.67
N GLY A 358 -4.46 20.06 12.80
CA GLY A 358 -3.70 20.66 13.90
C GLY A 358 -4.01 20.02 15.26
N LEU A 359 -4.22 18.72 15.26
CA LEU A 359 -4.28 17.87 16.45
C LEU A 359 -2.89 17.34 16.77
N GLU A 360 -2.69 16.87 17.99
CA GLU A 360 -1.44 16.25 18.40
C GLU A 360 -1.33 14.82 17.83
N PRO A 361 -0.30 14.53 17.02
CA PRO A 361 -0.02 13.18 16.54
C PRO A 361 0.35 12.20 17.64
N HIS A 362 0.94 12.68 18.74
CA HIS A 362 1.31 11.82 19.84
C HIS A 362 0.09 11.45 20.68
N ARG A 363 -0.33 10.19 20.57
CA ARG A 363 -1.62 9.72 21.12
C ARG A 363 -1.49 9.00 22.45
N LYS A 364 -0.26 8.66 22.88
CA LYS A 364 -0.02 7.90 24.10
C LYS A 364 0.39 8.82 25.25
N ARG A 365 0.12 8.37 26.47
CA ARG A 365 0.55 9.06 27.69
C ARG A 365 1.95 8.61 28.08
N GLY A 366 2.93 9.47 27.82
CA GLY A 366 4.32 9.28 28.21
C GLY A 366 5.23 8.92 27.05
N PHE A 367 6.50 9.32 27.16
CA PHE A 367 7.48 9.19 26.09
C PHE A 367 7.76 7.72 25.69
N MET A 368 7.81 6.81 26.67
CA MET A 368 8.11 5.40 26.38
C MET A 368 6.93 4.67 25.72
N THR A 369 5.71 4.91 26.19
CA THR A 369 4.51 4.29 25.62
C THR A 369 4.26 4.79 24.19
N GLU A 370 4.54 6.08 23.92
CA GLU A 370 4.48 6.68 22.59
C GLU A 370 5.37 5.98 21.56
N ILE A 371 6.53 5.45 22.00
CA ILE A 371 7.50 4.79 21.12
C ILE A 371 7.24 3.29 20.98
N TRP A 372 6.90 2.62 22.10
CA TRP A 372 6.91 1.16 22.19
C TRP A 372 5.53 0.50 22.18
N ASP A 373 4.46 1.22 22.56
CA ASP A 373 3.12 0.65 22.51
C ASP A 373 2.51 0.78 21.11
N PRO A 374 1.72 -0.22 20.67
CA PRO A 374 1.07 -0.17 19.38
C PRO A 374 -0.06 0.86 19.37
N TYR A 375 -0.24 1.53 18.23
CA TYR A 375 -1.34 2.45 17.99
C TYR A 375 -2.57 1.66 17.54
N GLY A 376 -3.69 1.91 18.18
CA GLY A 376 -4.95 1.19 17.94
C GLY A 376 -6.17 2.13 18.02
N PRO A 377 -7.37 1.62 17.67
CA PRO A 377 -8.64 2.37 17.75
C PRO A 377 -8.85 3.11 19.07
N GLU A 378 -8.39 2.53 20.17
CA GLU A 378 -8.44 3.13 21.50
C GLU A 378 -7.76 4.51 21.56
N ASP A 379 -6.70 4.76 20.81
CA ASP A 379 -5.90 6.00 20.87
C ASP A 379 -6.52 7.15 20.09
N TYR A 380 -7.41 6.83 19.15
CA TYR A 380 -8.08 7.77 18.25
C TYR A 380 -9.57 7.94 18.57
N ARG A 381 -10.11 7.19 19.55
CA ARG A 381 -11.55 7.15 19.86
C ARG A 381 -12.21 8.51 20.16
N ASN A 382 -11.42 9.50 20.60
CA ASN A 382 -11.91 10.83 20.96
C ASN A 382 -11.49 11.94 19.97
N VAL A 383 -10.94 11.56 18.80
CA VAL A 383 -10.33 12.53 17.87
C VAL A 383 -11.36 13.53 17.33
N ASN A 384 -12.61 13.10 17.14
CA ASN A 384 -13.69 13.95 16.69
C ASN A 384 -14.01 15.03 17.73
N GLU A 385 -14.09 14.67 19.01
CA GLU A 385 -14.34 15.61 20.11
C GLU A 385 -13.16 16.56 20.33
N GLU A 386 -11.93 16.07 20.20
CA GLU A 386 -10.71 16.89 20.27
C GLU A 386 -10.71 17.95 19.16
N TRP A 387 -11.04 17.54 17.93
CA TRP A 387 -11.19 18.43 16.79
C TRP A 387 -12.30 19.45 17.05
N GLN A 388 -13.51 19.01 17.38
CA GLN A 388 -14.64 19.90 17.62
C GLN A 388 -14.33 20.97 18.70
N LYS A 389 -13.76 20.56 19.84
CA LYS A 389 -13.37 21.49 20.92
C LYS A 389 -12.37 22.55 20.47
N LYS A 390 -11.49 22.21 19.54
CA LYS A 390 -10.53 23.17 18.97
C LYS A 390 -11.24 24.25 18.17
N TYR A 391 -12.23 23.90 17.36
CA TYR A 391 -12.97 24.87 16.53
C TYR A 391 -14.07 25.63 17.29
N GLU A 392 -14.66 25.04 18.32
CA GLU A 392 -15.55 25.77 19.25
C GLU A 392 -14.79 26.88 19.98
N LYS A 393 -13.55 26.61 20.41
CA LYS A 393 -12.67 27.64 20.97
C LYS A 393 -12.27 28.69 19.94
N ALA A 394 -12.03 28.31 18.69
CA ALA A 394 -11.73 29.25 17.61
C ALA A 394 -12.92 30.18 17.30
N LYS A 395 -14.16 29.65 17.30
CA LYS A 395 -15.39 30.45 17.13
C LYS A 395 -15.70 31.38 18.31
N SER A 396 -15.25 31.03 19.51
CA SER A 396 -15.45 31.85 20.73
C SER A 396 -14.38 32.94 20.91
N ALA A 397 -13.31 32.90 20.11
CA ALA A 397 -12.20 33.86 20.13
C ALA A 397 -12.26 34.90 18.99
N ILE A 398 -13.28 34.80 18.13
CA ILE A 398 -13.70 35.78 17.13
C ILE A 398 -14.94 36.48 17.67
#